data_AF-B5H9N1-F1
#
_entry.id   AF-B5H9N1-F1
#
_cell.length_a   1.000
_cell.length_b   1.000
_cell.length_c   1.000
_cell.angle_alpha   90.00
_cell.angle_beta   90.00
_cell.angle_gamma   90.00
#
_symmetry.space_group_name_H-M   'P 1'
#
loop_
_entity.id
_entity.type
_entity.pdbx_description
1 polymer ?
#
loop_
_entity_poly.entity_id
_entity_poly.type
_entity_poly.pdbx_seq_one_letter_code
_entity_poly.pdbx_strand_id
1 'polypeptide(L)'
;MGGVRVLELWFERRTATGEAGTLEALRPAAWPQEWTSELLELVTVLALLAELAPRREALASSGARISTAELRAAGVLPPPAAARRPASVLDHQEEGPEGQFALL
;
A
#
# COMPACT_ATOMS: atom_id res chain seq x y z
N MET A 1 -10.24 -7.56 1.32
CA MET A 1 -10.18 -6.11 1.61
C MET A 1 -11.61 -5.63 1.79
N GLY A 2 -11.93 -5.01 2.93
CA GLY A 2 -13.28 -4.54 3.25
C GLY A 2 -13.76 -3.54 2.21
N GLY A 3 -15.00 -3.70 1.73
CA GLY A 3 -15.62 -2.92 0.65
C GLY A 3 -15.94 -1.49 1.06
N VAL A 4 -14.92 -0.69 1.35
CA VAL A 4 -15.07 0.74 1.64
C VAL A 4 -15.39 1.47 0.35
N ARG A 5 -16.47 2.26 0.36
CA ARG A 5 -16.84 3.14 -0.75
C ARG A 5 -15.96 4.39 -0.70
N VAL A 6 -14.73 4.25 -1.20
CA VAL A 6 -13.66 5.26 -1.06
C VAL A 6 -14.07 6.65 -1.54
N LEU A 7 -14.79 6.74 -2.66
CA LEU A 7 -15.27 8.03 -3.18
C LEU A 7 -16.24 8.72 -2.21
N GLU A 8 -17.16 7.98 -1.61
CA GLU A 8 -18.13 8.55 -0.66
C GLU A 8 -17.43 9.06 0.58
N LEU A 9 -16.52 8.26 1.14
CA LEU A 9 -15.71 8.66 2.29
C LEU A 9 -14.86 9.91 1.99
N TRP A 10 -14.35 10.02 0.76
CA TRP A 10 -13.55 11.17 0.32
C TRP A 10 -14.38 12.46 0.28
N PHE A 11 -15.63 12.37 -0.22
CA PHE A 11 -16.58 13.49 -0.21
C PHE A 11 -17.03 13.83 1.20
N GLU A 12 -17.45 12.85 2.00
CA GLU A 12 -17.94 13.04 3.36
C GLU A 12 -16.91 13.81 4.21
N ARG A 13 -15.64 13.41 4.16
CA ARG A 13 -14.56 14.13 4.86
C ARG A 13 -14.36 15.57 4.41
N ARG A 14 -14.82 15.94 3.21
CA ARG A 14 -14.67 17.28 2.63
C ARG A 14 -15.93 18.14 2.69
N THR A 15 -17.10 17.54 2.85
CA THR A 15 -18.39 18.25 2.81
C THR A 15 -19.20 18.12 4.09
N ALA A 16 -18.83 17.21 5.01
CA ALA A 16 -19.48 17.10 6.30
C ALA A 16 -19.36 18.41 7.09
N THR A 17 -20.44 18.77 7.75
CA THR A 17 -20.49 19.94 8.62
C THR A 17 -19.73 19.64 9.90
N GLY A 18 -18.71 20.44 10.21
CA GLY A 18 -17.99 20.33 11.47
C GLY A 18 -18.81 20.84 12.65
N GLU A 19 -18.49 20.34 13.85
CA GLU A 19 -19.14 20.78 15.09
C GLU A 19 -18.71 22.21 15.44
N ALA A 20 -19.67 23.08 15.79
CA ALA A 20 -19.38 24.47 16.12
C ALA A 20 -18.42 24.58 17.31
N GLY A 21 -17.37 25.39 17.17
CA GLY A 21 -16.32 25.55 18.20
C GLY A 21 -15.15 24.57 18.07
N THR A 22 -15.16 23.69 17.08
CA THR A 22 -14.05 22.76 16.77
C THR A 22 -13.24 23.22 15.54
N LEU A 23 -12.07 22.63 15.30
CA LEU A 23 -11.28 22.94 14.09
C LEU A 23 -11.94 22.38 12.83
N GLU A 24 -12.74 21.33 12.98
CA GLU A 24 -13.52 20.70 11.92
C GLU A 24 -14.56 21.66 11.34
N ALA A 25 -15.01 22.66 12.10
CA ALA A 25 -15.86 23.74 11.61
C ALA A 25 -15.13 24.72 10.66
N LEU A 26 -13.80 24.75 10.67
CA LEU A 26 -13.01 25.57 9.75
C LEU A 26 -12.93 24.87 8.39
N ARG A 27 -13.71 25.38 7.44
CA ARG A 27 -13.80 24.85 6.07
C ARG A 27 -13.58 25.95 5.03
N PRO A 28 -13.05 25.62 3.84
CA PRO A 28 -13.11 26.53 2.71
C PRO A 28 -14.56 26.94 2.42
N ALA A 29 -14.79 28.23 2.19
CA ALA A 29 -16.12 28.77 1.90
C ALA A 29 -16.67 28.37 0.51
N ALA A 30 -15.78 27.95 -0.38
CA ALA A 30 -16.10 27.47 -1.71
C ALA A 30 -15.26 26.24 -2.04
N TRP A 31 -15.63 25.54 -3.11
CA TRP A 31 -14.89 24.40 -3.62
C TRP A 31 -13.52 24.84 -4.18
N PRO A 32 -12.39 24.48 -3.55
CA PRO A 32 -11.07 24.81 -4.05
C PRO A 32 -10.74 24.02 -5.32
N GLN A 33 -9.98 24.61 -6.25
CA GLN A 33 -9.55 23.92 -7.47
C GLN A 33 -8.70 22.68 -7.12
N GLU A 34 -7.92 22.72 -6.04
CA GLU A 34 -7.07 21.62 -5.58
C GLU A 34 -7.89 20.37 -5.30
N TRP A 35 -9.11 20.50 -4.75
CA TRP A 35 -9.99 19.36 -4.50
C TRP A 35 -10.49 18.72 -5.80
N THR A 36 -10.68 19.49 -6.86
CA THR A 36 -10.99 18.91 -8.18
C THR A 36 -9.81 18.11 -8.70
N SER A 37 -8.59 18.64 -8.58
CA SER A 37 -7.37 17.93 -8.98
C SER A 37 -7.21 16.62 -8.20
N GLU A 38 -7.35 16.66 -6.88
CA GLU A 38 -7.31 15.47 -6.02
C GLU A 38 -8.41 14.46 -6.36
N LEU A 39 -9.63 14.92 -6.67
CA LEU A 39 -10.73 14.04 -7.09
C LEU A 39 -10.42 13.34 -8.41
N LEU A 40 -9.90 14.08 -9.39
CA LEU A 40 -9.51 13.52 -10.68
C LEU A 40 -8.41 12.47 -10.51
N GLU A 41 -7.39 12.76 -9.71
CA GLU A 41 -6.33 11.80 -9.40
C GLU A 41 -6.90 10.53 -8.74
N LEU A 42 -7.76 10.69 -7.74
CA LEU A 42 -8.39 9.57 -7.05
C LEU A 42 -9.22 8.71 -8.03
N VAL A 43 -10.04 9.33 -8.88
CA VAL A 43 -10.85 8.62 -9.88
C VAL A 43 -9.95 7.91 -10.89
N THR A 44 -8.84 8.52 -11.31
CA THR A 44 -7.86 7.87 -12.18
C THR A 44 -7.27 6.62 -11.53
N VAL A 45 -6.82 6.70 -10.28
CA VAL A 45 -6.28 5.52 -9.56
C VAL A 45 -7.34 4.43 -9.42
N LEU A 46 -8.57 4.79 -9.06
CA LEU A 46 -9.67 3.83 -8.94
C LEU A 46 -10.00 3.16 -10.28
N ALA A 47 -9.97 3.92 -11.38
CA ALA A 47 -10.15 3.38 -12.74
C ALA A 47 -9.04 2.39 -13.10
N LEU A 48 -7.77 2.75 -12.89
CA LEU A 48 -6.63 1.86 -13.14
C LEU A 48 -6.72 0.57 -12.31
N LEU A 49 -7.14 0.67 -11.04
CA LEU A 49 -7.37 -0.51 -10.19
C LEU A 49 -8.51 -1.38 -10.72
N ALA A 50 -9.59 -0.78 -11.21
CA ALA A 50 -10.70 -1.51 -11.81
C ALA A 50 -10.27 -2.24 -13.09
N GLU A 51 -9.45 -1.61 -13.93
CA GLU A 51 -8.87 -2.25 -15.13
C GLU A 51 -7.95 -3.43 -14.80
N LEU A 52 -7.25 -3.39 -13.65
CA LEU A 52 -6.41 -4.49 -13.19
C LEU A 52 -7.20 -5.63 -12.54
N ALA A 53 -8.44 -5.40 -12.13
CA ALA A 53 -9.22 -6.39 -11.38
C ALA A 53 -9.40 -7.73 -12.14
N PRO A 54 -9.73 -7.76 -13.45
CA PRO A 54 -9.83 -9.03 -14.19
C PRO A 54 -8.51 -9.79 -14.27
N ARG A 55 -7.38 -9.09 -14.43
CA ARG A 55 -6.04 -9.71 -14.46
C ARG A 55 -5.69 -10.33 -13.12
N ARG A 56 -6.04 -9.66 -12.02
CA ARG A 56 -5.85 -10.18 -10.65
C ARG A 56 -6.70 -11.44 -10.42
N GLU A 57 -7.95 -11.43 -10.87
CA GLU A 57 -8.84 -12.59 -10.76
C GLU A 57 -8.34 -13.77 -11.59
N ALA A 58 -7.89 -13.50 -12.82
CA ALA A 58 -7.27 -14.51 -13.68
C ALA A 58 -6.03 -15.12 -13.03
N LEU A 59 -5.17 -14.31 -12.39
CA LEU A 59 -4.00 -14.81 -11.66
C LEU A 59 -4.40 -15.64 -10.43
N ALA A 60 -5.42 -15.22 -9.68
CA ALA A 60 -5.92 -15.93 -8.50
C ALA A 60 -6.56 -17.29 -8.84
N SER A 61 -7.07 -17.41 -10.07
CA SER A 61 -7.72 -18.62 -10.58
C SER A 61 -6.80 -19.53 -11.41
N SER A 62 -5.68 -19.02 -11.96
CA SER A 62 -4.83 -19.77 -12.90
C SER A 62 -3.73 -20.64 -12.28
N GLY A 63 -3.51 -20.58 -10.97
CA GLY A 63 -2.39 -21.27 -10.32
C GLY A 63 -2.78 -22.56 -9.58
N ALA A 64 -2.00 -23.63 -9.78
CA ALA A 64 -1.92 -24.71 -8.80
C ALA A 64 -1.48 -24.10 -7.46
N ARG A 65 -2.39 -24.09 -6.48
CA ARG A 65 -2.11 -23.51 -5.16
C ARG A 65 -1.26 -24.50 -4.38
N ILE A 66 0.03 -24.18 -4.21
CA ILE A 66 0.89 -24.94 -3.30
C ILE A 66 0.46 -24.63 -1.87
N SER A 67 0.10 -25.67 -1.14
CA SER A 67 -0.28 -25.59 0.26
C SER A 67 0.94 -25.45 1.17
N THR A 68 0.70 -24.94 2.37
CA THR A 68 1.74 -24.92 3.42
C THR A 68 2.23 -26.33 3.78
N ALA A 69 1.39 -27.36 3.63
CA ALA A 69 1.78 -28.75 3.88
C ALA A 69 2.78 -29.25 2.84
N GLU A 70 2.54 -28.96 1.56
CA GLU A 70 3.47 -29.29 0.47
C GLU A 70 4.81 -28.58 0.64
N LEU A 71 4.81 -27.31 1.06
CA LEU A 71 6.07 -26.60 1.35
C LEU A 71 6.84 -27.19 2.53
N ARG A 72 6.15 -27.70 3.56
CA ARG A 72 6.82 -28.41 4.67
C ARG A 72 7.34 -29.78 4.24
N ALA A 73 6.56 -30.53 3.47
CA ALA A 73 6.97 -31.83 2.93
C ALA A 73 8.20 -31.70 2.01
N ALA A 74 8.28 -30.61 1.25
CA ALA A 74 9.43 -30.28 0.41
C ALA A 74 10.62 -29.68 1.19
N GLY A 75 10.53 -29.50 2.51
CA GLY A 75 11.59 -28.91 3.32
C GLY A 75 11.83 -27.41 3.11
N VAL A 76 10.92 -26.71 2.42
CA VAL A 76 10.99 -25.26 2.17
C VAL A 76 10.58 -24.46 3.40
N LEU A 77 9.62 -24.97 4.18
CA LEU A 77 9.21 -24.40 5.46
C LEU A 77 9.61 -25.31 6.64
N PRO A 78 10.05 -24.74 7.78
CA PRO A 78 10.22 -23.30 8.03
C PRO A 78 11.43 -22.71 7.30
N PRO A 79 11.44 -21.40 6.99
CA PRO A 79 12.61 -20.75 6.41
C PRO A 79 13.81 -20.86 7.36
N PRO A 80 15.03 -21.04 6.83
CA PRO A 80 16.23 -21.21 7.63
C PRO A 80 16.47 -19.98 8.53
N ALA A 81 17.09 -20.19 9.70
CA ALA A 81 17.31 -19.12 10.68
C ALA A 81 18.08 -17.92 10.10
N ALA A 82 19.02 -18.18 9.17
CA ALA A 82 19.78 -17.14 8.49
C ALA A 82 18.92 -16.21 7.62
N ALA A 83 17.82 -16.71 7.03
CA ALA A 83 16.89 -15.90 6.22
C ALA A 83 16.03 -14.96 7.07
N ARG A 84 16.06 -15.09 8.39
CA ARG A 84 15.37 -14.19 9.34
C ARG A 84 16.27 -13.07 9.84
N ARG A 85 17.56 -13.10 9.49
CA ARG A 85 18.50 -12.02 9.80
C ARG A 85 18.37 -10.94 8.71
N PRO A 86 18.68 -9.68 9.03
CA PRO A 86 18.92 -8.66 8.01
C PRO A 86 19.88 -9.21 6.95
N ALA A 87 19.73 -8.78 5.70
CA ALA A 87 20.61 -9.25 4.63
C ALA A 87 22.07 -9.02 5.05
N SER A 88 22.91 -10.05 5.04
CA SER A 88 24.32 -9.93 5.43
C SER A 88 25.14 -9.02 4.51
N VAL A 89 24.55 -8.57 3.38
CA VAL A 89 25.06 -7.45 2.56
C VAL A 89 25.18 -6.16 3.39
N LEU A 90 24.41 -6.03 4.47
CA LEU A 90 24.53 -4.94 5.45
C LEU A 90 25.65 -5.17 6.48
N ASP A 91 26.19 -6.40 6.58
CA ASP A 91 27.31 -6.76 7.45
C ASP A 91 28.68 -6.67 6.72
N HIS A 92 28.68 -6.47 5.40
CA HIS A 92 29.92 -6.31 4.63
C HIS A 92 30.39 -4.86 4.70
N GLN A 93 31.51 -4.62 5.40
CA GLN A 93 32.33 -3.43 5.16
C GLN A 93 33.19 -3.65 3.90
N GLU A 94 32.75 -3.18 2.74
CA GLU A 94 33.65 -2.83 1.63
C GLU A 94 34.05 -1.35 1.70
N GLU A 95 35.17 -1.08 2.36
CA GLU A 95 35.72 0.25 2.51
C GLU A 95 36.07 0.84 1.12
N GLY A 96 35.19 1.69 0.56
CA GLY A 96 35.50 2.50 -0.61
C GLY A 96 36.68 3.47 -0.33
N PRO A 97 37.14 4.26 -1.31
CA PRO A 97 38.16 5.28 -1.07
C PRO A 97 37.69 6.45 -0.17
N GLU A 98 36.44 6.43 0.30
CA GLU A 98 36.03 7.07 1.58
C GLU A 98 35.15 6.13 2.46
N GLY A 99 35.09 4.84 2.16
CA GLY A 99 34.52 3.84 3.08
C GLY A 99 33.02 3.93 3.40
N GLN A 100 32.21 4.68 2.65
CA GLN A 100 30.87 5.04 3.11
C GLN A 100 29.84 3.91 2.97
N PHE A 101 29.59 3.25 4.11
CA PHE A 101 28.32 2.62 4.47
C PHE A 101 27.57 3.55 5.42
N ALA A 102 26.28 3.74 5.18
CA ALA A 102 25.39 4.34 6.17
C ALA A 102 24.24 3.38 6.44
N LEU A 103 24.43 2.52 7.44
CA LEU A 103 23.34 1.97 8.23
C LEU A 103 23.74 2.02 9.70
N LEU A 104 22.94 2.81 10.44
CA LEU A 104 22.92 3.12 11.87
C LEU A 104 24.10 2.66 12.73
#